data_AF-A0A1V4SBB6-F1
#
_entry.id   AF-A0A1V4SBB6-F1
#
_cell.length_a   1.000
_cell.length_b   1.000
_cell.length_c   1.000
_cell.angle_alpha   90.00
_cell.angle_beta   90.00
_cell.angle_gamma   90.00
#
_symmetry.space_group_name_H-M   'P 1'
#
loop_
_entity.id
_entity.type
_entity.pdbx_description
1 polymer ?
#
loop_
_entity_poly.entity_id
_entity_poly.type
_entity_poly.pdbx_seq_one_letter_code
_entity_poly.pdbx_strand_id
1 'polypeptide(L)'
;MFTVGEIIDLAIRIEKNGEKVYRKAAEEVSDPSLSALLEWLADEELEHEKWFLRLREEEKTEEKIPQFEDMGKEILRGVLGDQAFSMNDADFSHIDELNDLLSLSLEFEKDTILFYEMLGDFIDDEDTNRQLAKIIEEEQRHVEHLEGFLKKGKVPERDGAP
;
A
#
# COMPACT_ATOMS: atom_id res chain seq x y z
N MET A 1 -19.64 5.52 14.31
CA MET A 1 -18.66 4.66 14.97
C MET A 1 -18.12 3.62 14.01
N PHE A 2 -16.80 3.62 13.77
CA PHE A 2 -16.08 2.43 13.27
C PHE A 2 -15.67 1.57 14.49
N THR A 3 -15.59 0.26 14.32
CA THR A 3 -14.89 -0.63 15.25
C THR A 3 -13.45 -0.86 14.76
N VAL A 4 -12.52 -1.24 15.64
CA VAL A 4 -11.18 -1.74 15.26
C VAL A 4 -11.29 -2.75 14.11
N GLY A 5 -12.23 -3.68 14.22
CA GLY A 5 -12.58 -4.60 13.14
C GLY A 5 -12.90 -3.99 11.77
N GLU A 6 -13.59 -2.85 11.70
CA GLU A 6 -13.91 -2.20 10.42
C GLU A 6 -12.70 -1.43 9.84
N ILE A 7 -11.73 -1.04 10.68
CA ILE A 7 -10.45 -0.45 10.26
C ILE A 7 -9.55 -1.56 9.70
N ILE A 8 -9.52 -2.73 10.33
CA ILE A 8 -8.85 -3.92 9.79
C ILE A 8 -9.49 -4.31 8.44
N ASP A 9 -10.82 -4.28 8.33
CA ASP A 9 -11.51 -4.51 7.03
C ASP A 9 -11.14 -3.46 5.97
N LEU A 10 -10.69 -2.26 6.36
CA LEU A 10 -10.14 -1.27 5.42
C LEU A 10 -8.71 -1.63 5.02
N ALA A 11 -7.84 -2.01 5.97
CA ALA A 11 -6.48 -2.48 5.69
C ALA A 11 -6.48 -3.65 4.68
N ILE A 12 -7.32 -4.68 4.91
CA ILE A 12 -7.49 -5.80 3.98
C ILE A 12 -7.84 -5.33 2.55
N ARG A 13 -8.68 -4.29 2.43
CA ARG A 13 -9.05 -3.75 1.12
C ARG A 13 -7.94 -2.95 0.47
N ILE A 14 -7.11 -2.26 1.25
CA ILE A 14 -5.94 -1.51 0.78
C ILE A 14 -4.94 -2.50 0.17
N GLU A 15 -4.50 -3.49 0.95
CA GLU A 15 -3.55 -4.53 0.53
C GLU A 15 -4.02 -5.29 -0.71
N LYS A 16 -5.29 -5.71 -0.70
CA LYS A 16 -5.88 -6.42 -1.83
C LYS A 16 -5.91 -5.58 -3.11
N ASN A 17 -6.10 -4.27 -2.97
CA ASN A 17 -6.09 -3.36 -4.11
C ASN A 17 -4.67 -3.12 -4.61
N GLY A 18 -3.70 -2.92 -3.69
CA GLY A 18 -2.27 -2.82 -3.99
C GLY A 18 -1.78 -4.03 -4.78
N GLU A 19 -2.00 -5.23 -4.25
CA GLU A 19 -1.66 -6.50 -4.91
C GLU A 19 -2.17 -6.54 -6.36
N LYS A 20 -3.47 -6.29 -6.54
CA LYS A 20 -4.12 -6.38 -7.85
C LYS A 20 -3.56 -5.35 -8.83
N VAL A 21 -3.32 -4.12 -8.38
CA VAL A 21 -2.77 -3.05 -9.21
C VAL A 21 -1.35 -3.40 -9.64
N TYR A 22 -0.50 -3.79 -8.69
CA TYR A 22 0.88 -4.15 -8.98
C TYR A 22 0.98 -5.38 -9.87
N ARG A 23 0.14 -6.39 -9.64
CA ARG A 23 0.08 -7.58 -10.50
C ARG A 23 -0.29 -7.23 -11.93
N LYS A 24 -1.34 -6.41 -12.12
CA LYS A 24 -1.77 -5.96 -13.44
C LYS A 24 -0.66 -5.13 -14.13
N ALA A 25 -0.08 -4.18 -13.41
CA ALA A 25 0.99 -3.34 -13.96
C ALA A 25 2.21 -4.18 -14.36
N ALA A 26 2.60 -5.17 -13.56
CA ALA A 26 3.71 -6.07 -13.87
C ALA A 26 3.55 -6.81 -15.22
N GLU A 27 2.31 -7.16 -15.59
CA GLU A 27 1.96 -7.82 -16.85
C GLU A 27 1.99 -6.87 -18.06
N GLU A 28 1.76 -5.57 -17.84
CA GLU A 28 1.60 -4.56 -18.91
C GLU A 28 2.90 -3.78 -19.20
N VAL A 29 3.81 -3.66 -18.22
CA VAL A 29 5.06 -2.90 -18.40
C VAL A 29 6.06 -3.64 -19.29
N SER A 30 6.76 -2.87 -20.14
CA SER A 30 7.78 -3.43 -21.06
C SER A 30 9.18 -3.55 -20.46
N ASP A 31 9.50 -2.81 -19.39
CA ASP A 31 10.81 -2.89 -18.71
C ASP A 31 10.83 -4.11 -17.77
N PRO A 32 11.69 -5.12 -18.01
CA PRO A 32 11.75 -6.31 -17.18
C PRO A 32 12.17 -6.03 -15.73
N SER A 33 12.95 -4.98 -15.50
CA SER A 33 13.39 -4.59 -14.15
C SER A 33 12.24 -3.99 -13.34
N LEU A 34 11.36 -3.24 -14.01
CA LEU A 34 10.15 -2.70 -13.39
C LEU A 34 9.10 -3.79 -13.17
N SER A 35 8.91 -4.68 -14.15
CA SER A 35 8.03 -5.84 -14.03
C SER A 35 8.41 -6.66 -12.78
N ALA A 36 9.69 -6.97 -12.60
CA ALA A 36 10.16 -7.69 -11.42
C ALA A 36 9.96 -6.93 -10.09
N LEU A 37 10.08 -5.60 -10.09
CA LEU A 37 9.79 -4.79 -8.89
C LEU A 37 8.30 -4.84 -8.55
N LEU A 38 7.43 -4.70 -9.54
CA LEU A 38 5.97 -4.73 -9.35
C LEU A 38 5.48 -6.13 -8.94
N GLU A 39 6.06 -7.20 -9.48
CA GLU A 39 5.77 -8.57 -9.02
C GLU A 39 6.13 -8.77 -7.56
N TRP A 40 7.31 -8.26 -7.14
CA TRP A 40 7.74 -8.34 -5.75
C TRP A 40 6.80 -7.56 -4.82
N LEU A 41 6.44 -6.32 -5.18
CA LEU A 41 5.47 -5.52 -4.41
C LEU A 41 4.14 -6.28 -4.27
N ALA A 42 3.60 -6.81 -5.38
CA ALA A 42 2.35 -7.57 -5.34
C ALA A 42 2.42 -8.81 -4.42
N ASP A 43 3.57 -9.47 -4.33
CA ASP A 43 3.75 -10.62 -3.44
C ASP A 43 3.81 -10.21 -1.96
N GLU A 44 4.41 -9.07 -1.63
CA GLU A 44 4.44 -8.53 -0.25
C GLU A 44 3.03 -8.12 0.21
N GLU A 45 2.29 -7.36 -0.61
CA GLU A 45 0.90 -6.95 -0.34
C GLU A 45 -0.02 -8.15 -0.07
N LEU A 46 0.20 -9.26 -0.78
CA LEU A 46 -0.56 -10.49 -0.56
C LEU A 46 -0.26 -11.10 0.82
N GLU A 47 0.98 -11.03 1.31
CA GLU A 47 1.33 -11.50 2.65
C GLU A 47 0.76 -10.57 3.74
N HIS A 48 0.72 -9.27 3.49
CA HIS A 48 0.07 -8.29 4.36
C HIS A 48 -1.45 -8.50 4.43
N GLU A 49 -2.13 -8.70 3.29
CA GLU A 49 -3.55 -9.05 3.24
C GLU A 49 -3.83 -10.28 4.12
N LYS A 50 -3.03 -11.34 3.97
CA LYS A 50 -3.17 -12.56 4.78
C LYS A 50 -2.97 -12.30 6.26
N TRP A 51 -2.05 -11.41 6.63
CA TRP A 51 -1.86 -11.02 8.02
C TRP A 51 -3.08 -10.29 8.59
N PHE A 52 -3.59 -9.27 7.90
CA PHE A 52 -4.78 -8.55 8.35
C PHE A 52 -6.03 -9.43 8.38
N LEU A 53 -6.17 -10.40 7.46
CA LEU A 53 -7.24 -11.40 7.49
C LEU A 53 -7.19 -12.26 8.77
N ARG A 54 -6.00 -12.71 9.18
CA ARG A 54 -5.83 -13.46 10.44
C ARG A 54 -6.16 -12.60 11.65
N LEU A 55 -5.65 -11.37 11.69
CA LEU A 55 -5.95 -10.42 12.76
C LEU A 55 -7.47 -10.17 12.87
N ARG A 56 -8.17 -10.09 11.74
CA ARG A 56 -9.62 -9.90 11.69
C ARG A 56 -10.39 -11.09 12.27
N GLU A 57 -9.89 -12.30 12.07
CA GLU A 57 -10.48 -13.51 12.64
C GLU A 57 -10.33 -13.56 14.16
N GLU A 58 -9.15 -13.17 14.68
CA GLU A 58 -8.85 -13.09 16.11
C GLU A 58 -9.73 -12.05 16.82
N GLU A 59 -9.87 -10.85 16.25
CA GLU A 59 -10.76 -9.79 16.76
C GLU A 59 -12.23 -10.23 16.86
N LYS A 60 -12.74 -11.03 15.92
CA LYS A 60 -14.13 -11.54 15.97
C LYS A 60 -14.37 -12.50 17.14
N THR A 61 -13.32 -13.02 17.76
CA THR A 61 -13.41 -13.95 18.90
C THR A 61 -13.37 -13.25 20.25
N GLU A 62 -12.95 -11.99 20.32
CA GLU A 62 -12.89 -11.20 21.56
C GLU A 62 -14.03 -10.16 21.62
N GLU A 63 -15.03 -10.41 22.48
CA GLU A 63 -16.09 -9.43 22.74
C GLU A 63 -15.55 -8.22 23.53
N LYS A 64 -15.16 -7.14 22.83
CA LYS A 64 -15.27 -5.71 23.25
C LYS A 64 -14.60 -4.81 22.22
N ILE A 65 -15.28 -3.75 21.76
CA ILE A 65 -14.61 -2.69 20.98
C ILE A 65 -15.03 -1.29 21.47
N PRO A 66 -14.06 -0.40 21.77
CA PRO A 66 -14.26 1.05 21.92
C PRO A 66 -14.75 1.71 20.62
N GLN A 67 -15.57 2.76 20.74
CA GLN A 67 -16.27 3.38 19.61
C GLN A 67 -15.48 4.55 19.00
N PHE A 68 -15.25 4.55 17.67
CA PHE A 68 -14.72 5.73 16.94
C PHE A 68 -15.75 6.86 16.82
N GLU A 69 -15.31 8.13 16.91
CA GLU A 69 -16.12 9.29 16.54
C GLU A 69 -16.22 9.47 15.01
N ASP A 70 -17.34 10.03 14.53
CA ASP A 70 -17.75 10.02 13.12
C ASP A 70 -16.86 10.82 12.16
N MET A 71 -15.90 11.62 12.64
CA MET A 71 -15.07 12.51 11.81
C MET A 71 -13.95 11.76 11.07
N GLY A 72 -13.47 10.62 11.58
CA GLY A 72 -12.44 9.80 10.92
C GLY A 72 -12.96 9.03 9.69
N LYS A 73 -14.28 8.86 9.56
CA LYS A 73 -14.93 8.04 8.52
C LYS A 73 -14.80 8.60 7.11
N GLU A 74 -15.07 9.89 6.95
CA GLU A 74 -15.03 10.56 5.65
C GLU A 74 -13.57 10.78 5.20
N ILE A 75 -12.66 10.98 6.16
CA ILE A 75 -11.23 11.15 5.89
C ILE A 75 -10.63 9.83 5.39
N LEU A 76 -10.86 8.72 6.09
CA LEU A 76 -10.31 7.42 5.69
C LEU A 76 -10.87 6.90 4.35
N ARG A 77 -12.16 7.11 4.09
CA ARG A 77 -12.77 6.75 2.80
C ARG A 77 -12.30 7.66 1.67
N GLY A 78 -12.22 8.97 1.90
CA GLY A 78 -11.86 9.94 0.86
C GLY A 78 -10.38 9.94 0.50
N VAL A 79 -9.48 9.63 1.44
CA VAL A 79 -8.03 9.61 1.20
C VAL A 79 -7.57 8.29 0.60
N LEU A 80 -7.95 7.15 1.19
CA LEU A 80 -7.41 5.83 0.78
C LEU A 80 -8.33 5.11 -0.21
N GLY A 81 -9.63 5.38 -0.18
CA GLY A 81 -10.58 4.79 -1.11
C GLY A 81 -10.38 5.31 -2.53
N ASP A 82 -10.50 6.62 -2.74
CA ASP A 82 -10.46 7.20 -4.09
C ASP A 82 -9.10 7.01 -4.79
N GLN A 83 -7.99 7.01 -4.04
CA GLN A 83 -6.64 6.83 -4.59
C GLN A 83 -6.37 5.38 -5.02
N ALA A 84 -6.80 4.39 -4.21
CA ALA A 84 -6.71 2.96 -4.57
C ALA A 84 -7.61 2.60 -5.77
N PHE A 85 -8.77 3.25 -5.90
CA PHE A 85 -9.66 3.03 -7.05
C PHE A 85 -9.14 3.70 -8.33
N SER A 86 -8.49 4.86 -8.24
CA SER A 86 -7.99 5.58 -9.41
C SER A 86 -6.86 4.85 -10.16
N MET A 87 -6.14 3.92 -9.52
CA MET A 87 -5.09 3.13 -10.16
C MET A 87 -5.61 2.00 -11.06
N ASN A 88 -6.84 1.51 -10.85
CA ASN A 88 -7.34 0.32 -11.57
C ASN A 88 -7.63 0.58 -13.06
N ASP A 89 -7.91 1.83 -13.43
CA ASP A 89 -8.36 2.24 -14.77
C ASP A 89 -7.24 2.81 -15.67
N ALA A 90 -5.98 2.84 -15.19
CA ALA A 90 -4.85 3.30 -15.98
C ALA A 90 -4.40 2.26 -17.03
N ASP A 91 -4.02 2.76 -18.21
CA ASP A 91 -3.28 2.04 -19.27
C ASP A 91 -1.79 2.20 -18.93
N PHE A 92 -1.06 1.09 -18.81
CA PHE A 92 0.35 1.11 -18.38
C PHE A 92 1.33 0.91 -19.53
N SER A 93 0.86 1.01 -20.78
CA SER A 93 1.68 0.74 -21.97
C SER A 93 2.56 1.91 -22.43
N HIS A 94 2.38 3.14 -21.93
CA HIS A 94 3.20 4.30 -22.29
C HIS A 94 4.19 4.72 -21.19
N ILE A 95 5.34 5.26 -21.59
CA ILE A 95 6.43 5.63 -20.66
C ILE A 95 6.09 6.82 -19.76
N ASP A 96 5.23 7.73 -20.22
CA ASP A 96 4.73 8.85 -19.41
C ASP A 96 3.76 8.33 -18.33
N GLU A 97 2.90 7.37 -18.70
CA GLU A 97 1.99 6.66 -17.79
C GLU A 97 2.75 5.83 -16.75
N LEU A 98 3.97 5.39 -17.06
CA LEU A 98 4.86 4.64 -16.16
C LEU A 98 5.39 5.48 -14.99
N ASN A 99 5.83 6.72 -15.28
CA ASN A 99 6.31 7.64 -14.25
C ASN A 99 5.16 8.12 -13.36
N ASP A 100 3.99 8.30 -13.97
CA ASP A 100 2.77 8.65 -13.25
C ASP A 100 2.32 7.49 -12.35
N LEU A 101 2.35 6.24 -12.84
CA LEU A 101 2.12 5.04 -12.04
C LEU A 101 3.07 4.99 -10.85
N LEU A 102 4.38 5.08 -11.07
CA LEU A 102 5.37 5.00 -9.99
C LEU A 102 5.21 6.13 -8.97
N SER A 103 4.84 7.33 -9.42
CA SER A 103 4.61 8.46 -8.52
C SER A 103 3.34 8.26 -7.69
N LEU A 104 2.27 7.75 -8.32
CA LEU A 104 1.01 7.44 -7.66
C LEU A 104 1.17 6.27 -6.66
N SER A 105 1.94 5.23 -7.01
CA SER A 105 2.31 4.13 -6.12
C SER A 105 3.11 4.64 -4.92
N LEU A 106 4.07 5.54 -5.15
CA LEU A 106 4.85 6.13 -4.07
C LEU A 106 3.99 6.93 -3.08
N GLU A 107 3.01 7.70 -3.58
CA GLU A 107 2.06 8.43 -2.72
C GLU A 107 1.16 7.46 -1.96
N PHE A 108 0.66 6.42 -2.64
CA PHE A 108 -0.15 5.37 -2.03
C PHE A 108 0.56 4.69 -0.86
N GLU A 109 1.81 4.23 -1.02
CA GLU A 109 2.52 3.57 0.10
C GLU A 109 2.75 4.52 1.28
N LYS A 110 3.01 5.80 1.01
CA LYS A 110 3.19 6.81 2.07
C LYS A 110 1.89 7.01 2.86
N ASP A 111 0.76 7.01 2.18
CA ASP A 111 -0.56 7.10 2.81
C ASP A 111 -0.92 5.82 3.58
N THR A 112 -0.56 4.64 3.05
CA THR A 112 -0.70 3.34 3.72
C THR A 112 0.11 3.29 5.03
N ILE A 113 1.37 3.75 5.01
CA ILE A 113 2.21 3.85 6.21
C ILE A 113 1.54 4.71 7.28
N LEU A 114 1.09 5.92 6.92
CA LEU A 114 0.44 6.82 7.88
C LEU A 114 -0.84 6.20 8.45
N PHE A 115 -1.58 5.47 7.62
CA PHE A 115 -2.77 4.74 8.05
C PHE A 115 -2.44 3.64 9.06
N TYR A 116 -1.37 2.88 8.85
CA TYR A 116 -0.95 1.82 9.76
C TYR A 116 -0.34 2.34 11.06
N GLU A 117 0.42 3.43 11.01
CA GLU A 117 0.87 4.14 12.22
C GLU A 117 -0.33 4.56 13.07
N MET A 118 -1.35 5.14 12.46
CA MET A 118 -2.59 5.52 13.14
C MET A 118 -3.34 4.29 13.68
N LEU A 119 -3.40 3.17 12.93
CA LEU A 119 -4.05 1.95 13.39
C LEU A 119 -3.38 1.37 14.65
N GLY A 120 -2.05 1.41 14.73
CA GLY A 120 -1.29 0.88 15.87
C GLY A 120 -1.63 1.54 17.21
N ASP A 121 -2.00 2.82 17.20
CA ASP A 121 -2.44 3.55 18.39
C ASP A 121 -3.74 3.00 19.01
N PHE A 122 -4.49 2.17 18.28
CA PHE A 122 -5.76 1.57 18.73
C PHE A 122 -5.65 0.08 19.09
N ILE A 123 -4.48 -0.52 18.89
CA ILE A 123 -4.23 -1.94 19.17
C ILE A 123 -3.59 -2.05 20.55
N ASP A 124 -4.33 -2.59 21.52
CA ASP A 124 -3.80 -2.77 22.88
C ASP A 124 -2.85 -3.98 22.98
N ASP A 125 -2.98 -4.96 22.09
CA ASP A 125 -2.12 -6.15 22.09
C ASP A 125 -0.70 -5.83 21.58
N GLU A 126 0.29 -5.98 22.46
CA GLU A 126 1.67 -5.66 22.14
C GLU A 126 2.26 -6.55 21.03
N ASP A 127 1.79 -7.79 20.87
CA ASP A 127 2.31 -8.68 19.84
C ASP A 127 1.78 -8.30 18.46
N THR A 128 0.47 -8.04 18.35
CA THR A 128 -0.15 -7.46 17.16
C THR A 128 0.53 -6.15 16.79
N ASN A 129 0.79 -5.26 17.75
CA ASN A 129 1.46 -3.98 17.47
C ASN A 129 2.91 -4.16 16.99
N ARG A 130 3.65 -5.14 17.53
CA ARG A 130 4.98 -5.51 17.01
C ARG A 130 4.92 -6.08 15.60
N GLN A 131 3.87 -6.83 15.26
CA GLN A 131 3.69 -7.39 13.92
C GLN A 131 3.29 -6.29 12.91
N LEU A 132 2.40 -5.37 13.29
CA LEU A 132 2.04 -4.19 12.48
C LEU A 132 3.25 -3.30 12.22
N ALA A 133 4.11 -3.08 13.23
CA ALA A 133 5.34 -2.32 13.05
C ALA A 133 6.28 -2.94 12.00
N LYS A 134 6.30 -4.27 11.84
CA LYS A 134 7.08 -4.93 10.79
C LYS A 134 6.51 -4.66 9.40
N ILE A 135 5.18 -4.69 9.25
CA ILE A 135 4.51 -4.32 8.00
C ILE A 135 4.83 -2.87 7.65
N ILE A 136 4.76 -1.94 8.61
CA ILE A 136 5.16 -0.54 8.40
C ILE A 136 6.61 -0.42 7.92
N GLU A 137 7.54 -1.20 8.49
CA GLU A 137 8.93 -1.23 8.01
C GLU A 137 9.07 -1.81 6.59
N GLU A 138 8.22 -2.76 6.21
CA GLU A 138 8.15 -3.33 4.85
C GLU A 138 7.62 -2.30 3.85
N GLU A 139 6.54 -1.57 4.19
CA GLU A 139 6.02 -0.47 3.38
C GLU A 139 7.03 0.66 3.17
N GLN A 140 7.82 0.98 4.21
CA GLN A 140 8.91 1.94 4.07
C GLN A 140 9.96 1.47 3.05
N ARG A 141 10.21 0.16 2.95
CA ARG A 141 11.10 -0.39 1.91
C ARG A 141 10.44 -0.33 0.53
N HIS A 142 9.13 -0.55 0.42
CA HIS A 142 8.40 -0.37 -0.84
C HIS A 142 8.64 1.06 -1.38
N VAL A 143 8.45 2.07 -0.52
CA VAL A 143 8.76 3.48 -0.80
C VAL A 143 10.20 3.68 -1.27
N GLU A 144 11.18 3.13 -0.56
CA GLU A 144 12.60 3.26 -0.94
C GLU A 144 12.91 2.65 -2.30
N HIS A 145 12.34 1.49 -2.61
CA HIS A 145 12.52 0.81 -3.89
C HIS A 145 11.87 1.59 -5.05
N LEU A 146 10.63 2.07 -4.85
CA LEU A 146 9.92 2.92 -5.82
C LEU A 146 10.68 4.23 -6.10
N GLU A 147 11.16 4.92 -5.06
CA GLU A 147 11.98 6.12 -5.22
C GLU A 147 13.30 5.84 -5.94
N GLY A 148 13.94 4.71 -5.63
CA GLY A 148 15.16 4.26 -6.29
C GLY A 148 14.96 4.04 -7.78
N PHE A 149 13.82 3.49 -8.18
CA PHE A 149 13.46 3.28 -9.58
C PHE A 149 13.20 4.62 -10.30
N LEU A 150 12.39 5.51 -9.70
CA LEU A 150 12.11 6.85 -10.23
C LEU A 150 13.38 7.70 -10.42
N LYS A 151 14.32 7.64 -9.48
CA LYS A 151 15.61 8.36 -9.57
C LYS A 151 16.47 7.85 -10.73
N LYS A 152 16.46 6.53 -11.00
CA LYS A 152 17.19 5.94 -12.13
C LYS A 152 16.57 6.33 -13.48
N GLY A 153 15.25 6.38 -13.58
CA GLY A 153 14.53 6.83 -14.79
C GLY A 153 14.71 8.33 -15.12
N LYS A 154 15.08 9.15 -14.12
CA LYS A 154 15.31 10.60 -14.27
C LYS A 154 16.78 10.98 -14.53
N VAL A 155 17.72 10.02 -14.60
CA VAL A 155 19.11 10.33 -14.98
C VAL A 155 19.12 10.65 -16.48
N PRO A 156 19.44 11.89 -16.90
CA PRO A 156 19.63 12.16 -18.31
C PRO A 156 20.81 11.34 -18.82
N GLU A 157 20.69 10.80 -20.04
CA GLU A 157 21.85 10.33 -20.80
C GLU A 157 22.98 11.34 -20.60
N ARG A 158 24.13 10.87 -20.09
CA ARG A 158 25.34 11.65 -20.16
C ARG A 158 25.67 11.80 -21.63
N ASP A 159 25.20 12.90 -22.21
CA ASP A 159 25.66 13.42 -23.48
C ASP A 159 27.20 13.43 -23.47
N GLY A 160 27.75 12.73 -24.45
CA GLY A 160 28.93 13.15 -25.20
C GLY A 160 30.18 13.47 -24.38
N ALA A 161 31.12 12.54 -24.45
CA ALA A 161 32.54 12.77 -24.22
C ALA A 161 33.06 14.06 -24.91
N PRO A 162 34.20 14.57 -24.43
CA PRO A 162 35.35 14.61 -25.32
C PRO A 162 36.39 13.53 -25.00
#